data_AF-A0A7S2HB54-F1
#
_entry.id   AF-A0A7S2HB54-F1
#
_cell.length_a   1.000
_cell.length_b   1.000
_cell.length_c   1.000
_cell.angle_alpha   90.00
_cell.angle_beta   90.00
_cell.angle_gamma   90.00
#
_symmetry.space_group_name_H-M   'P 1'
#
loop_
_entity.id
_entity.type
_entity.pdbx_description
1 polymer ?
#
loop_
_entity_poly.entity_id
_entity_poly.type
_entity_poly.pdbx_seq_one_letter_code
_entity_poly.pdbx_strand_id
1 'polypeptide(L)'
;GGGIGTRVGVDESRKRLLSDTGVARVALFAETHGRLKEWATEANWREATRVHKAAYFTRTENTFQEEVLQRIREHYAASPECLDHSLVEAALFRLEDTAAFRQKLCTTKFRRIPLVVHGVFDEKNERCVVDFANKRLGGGWLGYGFVQEEKMFAERPDFGALCARSLLEMPGDPMKEPLASPFSMHPDEAWVLRGAPAYAECHWYGRTPKDALSRLKLLSPLDDLETSPTVIAIDAIKADFPKYQREHLEMMLIKAYTGFVAAK
;
A
#
# COMPACT_ATOMS: atom_id res chain seq x y z
N GLY A 1 -8.15 -16.48 -10.96
CA GLY A 1 -7.86 -15.60 -9.82
C GLY A 1 -9.15 -15.27 -9.12
N GLY A 2 -9.21 -15.34 -7.78
CA GLY A 2 -10.38 -14.88 -7.02
C GLY A 2 -10.65 -13.41 -7.34
N GLY A 3 -11.85 -13.08 -7.82
CA GLY A 3 -12.26 -11.71 -8.09
C GLY A 3 -12.34 -10.90 -6.80
N ILE A 4 -12.19 -9.58 -6.89
CA ILE A 4 -12.28 -8.68 -5.73
C ILE A 4 -13.73 -8.40 -5.29
N GLY A 5 -14.73 -9.02 -5.93
CA GLY A 5 -16.15 -8.67 -5.72
C GLY A 5 -16.46 -7.26 -6.23
N THR A 6 -17.61 -6.72 -5.84
CA THR A 6 -17.96 -5.32 -6.09
C THR A 6 -17.31 -4.45 -5.01
N ARG A 7 -16.32 -3.64 -5.38
CA ARG A 7 -15.68 -2.68 -4.46
C ARG A 7 -16.70 -1.65 -3.96
N VAL A 8 -16.66 -1.34 -2.67
CA VAL A 8 -17.50 -0.32 -2.03
C VAL A 8 -16.69 0.90 -1.62
N GLY A 9 -17.35 2.03 -1.38
CA GLY A 9 -16.73 3.23 -0.80
C GLY A 9 -15.77 4.01 -1.71
N VAL A 10 -15.82 3.77 -3.03
CA VAL A 10 -15.03 4.51 -4.02
C VAL A 10 -15.95 5.39 -4.86
N ASP A 11 -15.72 6.72 -4.82
CA ASP A 11 -16.39 7.69 -5.67
C ASP A 11 -15.59 7.92 -6.96
N GLU A 12 -16.09 7.40 -8.09
CA GLU A 12 -15.48 7.59 -9.42
C GLU A 12 -16.01 8.84 -10.16
N SER A 13 -16.85 9.68 -9.54
CA SER A 13 -17.46 10.85 -10.21
C SER A 13 -16.44 11.92 -10.63
N ARG A 14 -15.28 11.97 -9.95
CA ARG A 14 -14.19 12.93 -10.21
C ARG A 14 -13.04 12.32 -11.00
N LYS A 15 -13.33 11.32 -11.83
CA LYS A 15 -12.35 10.64 -12.68
C LYS A 15 -11.61 11.65 -13.57
N ARG A 16 -10.28 11.55 -13.63
CA ARG A 16 -9.41 12.43 -14.42
C ARG A 16 -8.46 11.61 -15.29
N LEU A 17 -8.56 11.79 -16.61
CA LEU A 17 -7.64 11.17 -17.57
C LEU A 17 -6.24 11.79 -17.49
N LEU A 18 -5.22 10.94 -17.57
CA LEU A 18 -3.84 11.33 -17.79
C LEU A 18 -3.60 11.39 -19.30
N SER A 19 -3.30 12.60 -19.80
CA SER A 19 -3.13 12.87 -21.24
C SER A 19 -2.16 11.89 -21.90
N ASP A 20 -2.55 11.35 -23.07
CA ASP A 20 -1.73 10.50 -23.94
C ASP A 20 -1.23 9.17 -23.35
N THR A 21 -1.89 8.67 -22.30
CA THR A 21 -1.49 7.43 -21.62
C THR A 21 -2.56 6.34 -21.61
N GLY A 22 -3.83 6.71 -21.76
CA GLY A 22 -4.97 5.80 -21.56
C GLY A 22 -5.28 5.46 -20.11
N VAL A 23 -4.56 6.05 -19.15
CA VAL A 23 -4.75 5.85 -17.71
C VAL A 23 -5.59 6.98 -17.12
N ALA A 24 -6.49 6.67 -16.20
CA ALA A 24 -7.28 7.65 -15.44
C ALA A 24 -7.00 7.53 -13.94
N ARG A 25 -6.94 8.66 -13.23
CA ARG A 25 -7.17 8.68 -11.78
C ARG A 25 -8.65 8.48 -11.54
N VAL A 26 -9.01 7.34 -10.96
CA VAL A 26 -10.41 6.98 -10.71
C VAL A 26 -10.89 7.44 -9.34
N ALA A 27 -10.00 7.50 -8.34
CA ALA A 27 -10.34 7.96 -6.99
C ALA A 27 -9.15 8.61 -6.29
N LEU A 28 -9.43 9.44 -5.29
CA LEU A 28 -8.45 10.08 -4.41
C LEU A 28 -8.97 10.07 -2.98
N PHE A 29 -8.22 9.42 -2.10
CA PHE A 29 -8.37 9.50 -0.66
C PHE A 29 -7.27 10.45 -0.17
N ALA A 30 -7.67 11.59 0.39
CA ALA A 30 -6.75 12.58 0.90
C ALA A 30 -7.15 12.95 2.31
N GLU A 31 -6.19 12.90 3.24
CA GLU A 31 -6.41 13.21 4.64
C GLU A 31 -5.17 13.91 5.20
N THR A 32 -5.36 14.71 6.24
CA THR A 32 -4.22 15.30 6.96
C THR A 32 -3.65 14.31 7.99
N HIS A 33 -2.34 14.33 8.19
CA HIS A 33 -1.68 13.56 9.25
C HIS A 33 -2.36 13.75 10.62
N GLY A 34 -2.73 14.98 10.99
CA GLY A 34 -3.38 15.26 12.28
C GLY A 34 -4.68 14.48 12.47
N ARG A 35 -5.51 14.38 11.43
CA ARG A 35 -6.77 13.61 11.46
C ARG A 35 -6.54 12.11 11.51
N LEU A 36 -5.49 11.60 10.86
CA LEU A 36 -5.11 10.18 10.95
C LEU A 36 -4.53 9.85 12.34
N LYS A 37 -3.74 10.76 12.91
CA LYS A 37 -3.21 10.71 14.27
C LYS A 37 -4.32 10.66 15.32
N GLU A 38 -5.30 11.57 15.21
CA GLU A 38 -6.50 11.58 16.06
C GLU A 38 -7.29 10.28 15.96
N TRP A 39 -7.40 9.71 14.76
CA TRP A 39 -8.07 8.44 14.55
C TRP A 39 -7.30 7.26 15.16
N ALA A 40 -5.96 7.28 15.20
CA ALA A 40 -5.09 6.19 15.65
C ALA A 40 -5.05 5.98 17.18
N THR A 41 -6.22 6.06 17.82
CA THR A 41 -6.43 5.68 19.22
C THR A 41 -6.20 4.19 19.43
N GLU A 42 -5.86 3.79 20.66
CA GLU A 42 -5.71 2.38 21.02
C GLU A 42 -6.98 1.57 20.71
N ALA A 43 -8.17 2.13 20.97
CA ALA A 43 -9.45 1.48 20.73
C ALA A 43 -9.69 1.21 19.24
N ASN A 44 -9.51 2.24 18.39
CA ASN A 44 -9.69 2.09 16.95
C ASN A 44 -8.67 1.11 16.36
N TRP A 45 -7.42 1.18 16.79
CA TRP A 45 -6.36 0.30 16.32
C TRP A 45 -6.62 -1.17 16.70
N ARG A 46 -7.04 -1.41 17.94
CA ARG A 46 -7.41 -2.75 18.43
C ARG A 46 -8.60 -3.31 17.65
N GLU A 47 -9.61 -2.49 17.40
CA GLU A 47 -10.79 -2.93 16.65
C GLU A 47 -10.45 -3.21 15.18
N ALA A 48 -9.67 -2.35 14.53
CA ALA A 48 -9.18 -2.59 13.17
C ALA A 48 -8.35 -3.90 13.10
N THR A 49 -7.49 -4.14 14.08
CA THR A 49 -6.71 -5.37 14.20
C THR A 49 -7.61 -6.60 14.34
N ARG A 50 -8.64 -6.53 15.19
CA ARG A 50 -9.61 -7.61 15.40
C ARG A 50 -10.35 -7.94 14.10
N VAL A 51 -10.91 -6.94 13.43
CA VAL A 51 -11.62 -7.11 12.16
C VAL A 51 -10.68 -7.67 11.08
N HIS A 52 -9.46 -7.14 10.99
CA HIS A 52 -8.46 -7.60 10.03
C HIS A 52 -8.11 -9.09 10.21
N LYS A 53 -7.78 -9.51 11.43
CA LYS A 53 -7.46 -10.91 11.73
C LYS A 53 -8.62 -11.87 11.42
N ALA A 54 -9.85 -11.44 11.74
CA ALA A 54 -11.05 -12.21 11.45
C ALA A 54 -11.31 -12.34 9.94
N ALA A 55 -11.11 -11.27 9.18
CA ALA A 55 -11.26 -11.21 7.73
C ALA A 55 -10.27 -12.12 6.95
N TYR A 56 -9.03 -12.23 7.41
CA TYR A 56 -7.94 -12.86 6.64
C TYR A 56 -7.46 -14.20 7.19
N PHE A 57 -8.23 -14.83 8.08
CA PHE A 57 -7.96 -16.17 8.64
C PHE A 57 -6.51 -16.32 9.13
N THR A 58 -5.94 -15.30 9.77
CA THR A 58 -4.61 -15.41 10.39
C THR A 58 -4.72 -16.43 11.53
N ARG A 59 -4.27 -17.67 11.29
CA ARG A 59 -4.48 -18.83 12.18
C ARG A 59 -3.66 -18.80 13.47
N THR A 60 -2.80 -17.80 13.64
CA THR A 60 -1.85 -17.74 14.76
C THR A 60 -1.74 -16.32 15.30
N GLU A 61 -1.96 -16.17 16.61
CA GLU A 61 -1.63 -14.95 17.34
C GLU A 61 -0.12 -14.68 17.24
N ASN A 62 0.25 -13.42 17.01
CA ASN A 62 1.64 -12.96 17.04
C ASN A 62 1.73 -11.73 17.94
N THR A 63 1.68 -11.97 19.24
CA THR A 63 1.67 -10.93 20.27
C THR A 63 2.87 -9.98 20.18
N PHE A 64 4.03 -10.47 19.72
CA PHE A 64 5.22 -9.63 19.48
C PHE A 64 5.01 -8.60 18.37
N GLN A 65 4.29 -8.96 17.30
CA GLN A 65 3.95 -8.01 16.24
C GLN A 65 2.99 -6.95 16.74
N GLU A 66 1.98 -7.35 17.51
CA GLU A 66 1.03 -6.40 18.11
C GLU A 66 1.72 -5.43 19.07
N GLU A 67 2.68 -5.90 19.86
CA GLU A 67 3.48 -5.06 20.75
C GLU A 67 4.34 -4.05 19.98
N VAL A 68 4.98 -4.48 18.88
CA VAL A 68 5.72 -3.58 17.98
C VAL A 68 4.79 -2.54 17.37
N LEU A 69 3.65 -2.94 16.82
CA LEU A 69 2.69 -2.03 16.19
C LEU A 69 2.11 -1.05 17.20
N GLN A 70 1.82 -1.50 18.43
CA GLN A 70 1.40 -0.64 19.52
C GLN A 70 2.48 0.40 19.86
N ARG A 71 3.75 -0.01 19.92
CA ARG A 71 4.86 0.91 20.19
C ARG A 71 5.03 1.97 19.10
N ILE A 72 4.87 1.58 17.83
CA ILE A 72 4.88 2.51 16.70
C ILE A 72 3.68 3.45 16.77
N ARG A 73 2.48 2.94 17.07
CA ARG A 73 1.25 3.74 17.21
C ARG A 73 1.39 4.78 18.33
N GLU A 74 1.97 4.41 19.47
CA GLU A 74 2.24 5.36 20.57
C GLU A 74 3.16 6.50 20.12
N HIS A 75 4.23 6.17 19.40
CA HIS A 75 5.16 7.14 18.85
C HIS A 75 4.51 8.04 17.80
N TYR A 76 3.68 7.45 16.93
CA TYR A 76 2.87 8.15 15.93
C TYR A 76 1.87 9.12 16.56
N ALA A 77 1.14 8.67 17.60
CA ALA A 77 0.17 9.50 18.31
C ALA A 77 0.82 10.65 19.10
N ALA A 78 2.09 10.49 19.49
CA ALA A 78 2.90 11.49 20.18
C ALA A 78 3.66 12.43 19.21
N SER A 79 3.40 12.35 17.90
CA SER A 79 4.10 13.15 16.89
C SER A 79 3.88 14.67 17.07
N PRO A 80 4.84 15.50 16.63
CA PRO A 80 4.72 16.96 16.72
C PRO A 80 3.53 17.51 15.94
N GLU A 81 2.80 18.48 16.52
CA GLU A 81 1.65 19.14 15.89
C GLU A 81 2.00 19.86 14.57
N CYS A 82 3.26 20.22 14.34
CA CYS A 82 3.68 20.84 13.08
C CYS A 82 3.45 19.94 11.85
N LEU A 83 3.26 18.64 12.05
CA LEU A 83 2.90 17.69 11.00
C LEU A 83 1.40 17.64 10.74
N ASP A 84 0.54 18.22 11.59
CA ASP A 84 -0.90 17.96 11.55
C ASP A 84 -1.57 18.42 10.27
N HIS A 85 -0.97 19.36 9.55
CA HIS A 85 -1.46 19.86 8.25
C HIS A 85 -0.84 19.15 7.04
N SER A 86 0.14 18.26 7.25
CA SER A 86 0.75 17.49 6.17
C SER A 86 -0.27 16.58 5.51
N LEU A 87 -0.33 16.63 4.18
CA LEU A 87 -1.30 15.88 3.40
C LEU A 87 -0.79 14.45 3.12
N VAL A 88 -1.62 13.47 3.42
CA VAL A 88 -1.44 12.05 3.07
C VAL A 88 -2.44 11.71 1.98
N GLU A 89 -1.95 11.16 0.87
CA GLU A 89 -2.78 10.82 -0.28
C GLU A 89 -2.64 9.34 -0.66
N ALA A 90 -3.76 8.73 -1.01
CA ALA A 90 -3.83 7.48 -1.76
C ALA A 90 -4.73 7.69 -2.98
N ALA A 91 -4.14 7.59 -4.16
CA ALA A 91 -4.85 7.78 -5.44
C ALA A 91 -4.92 6.47 -6.21
N LEU A 92 -6.12 6.08 -6.63
CA LEU A 92 -6.34 4.89 -7.45
C LEU A 92 -6.33 5.29 -8.92
N PHE A 93 -5.58 4.54 -9.71
CA PHE A 93 -5.50 4.71 -11.15
C PHE A 93 -5.96 3.44 -11.85
N ARG A 94 -6.57 3.58 -13.03
CA ARG A 94 -7.03 2.48 -13.88
C ARG A 94 -6.62 2.72 -15.32
N LEU A 95 -6.21 1.67 -16.03
CA LEU A 95 -6.09 1.71 -17.48
C LEU A 95 -7.49 1.62 -18.12
N GLU A 96 -7.97 2.71 -18.71
CA GLU A 96 -9.29 2.79 -19.35
C GLU A 96 -9.20 2.57 -20.87
N ASP A 97 -8.07 2.93 -21.50
CA ASP A 97 -7.83 2.75 -22.94
C ASP A 97 -6.69 1.75 -23.20
N THR A 98 -7.09 0.49 -23.41
CA THR A 98 -6.17 -0.59 -23.77
C THR A 98 -5.55 -0.43 -25.16
N ALA A 99 -6.20 0.29 -26.08
CA ALA A 99 -5.65 0.53 -27.41
C ALA A 99 -4.47 1.51 -27.33
N ALA A 100 -4.62 2.59 -26.54
CA ALA A 100 -3.52 3.51 -26.24
C ALA A 100 -2.32 2.77 -25.60
N PHE A 101 -2.56 1.90 -24.62
CA PHE A 101 -1.52 1.05 -24.03
C PHE A 101 -0.83 0.16 -25.07
N ARG A 102 -1.58 -0.54 -25.92
CA ARG A 102 -1.03 -1.40 -26.98
C ARG A 102 -0.21 -0.61 -27.99
N GLN A 103 -0.67 0.59 -28.38
CA GLN A 103 0.09 1.48 -29.25
C GLN A 103 1.43 1.87 -28.61
N LYS A 104 1.44 2.21 -27.32
CA LYS A 104 2.68 2.51 -26.58
C LYS A 104 3.59 1.29 -26.54
N LEU A 105 3.08 0.09 -26.25
CA LEU A 105 3.88 -1.14 -26.26
C LEU A 105 4.57 -1.37 -27.62
N CYS A 106 3.83 -1.20 -28.72
CA CYS A 106 4.36 -1.43 -30.08
C CYS A 106 5.35 -0.35 -30.54
N THR A 107 5.24 0.88 -30.02
CA THR A 107 6.08 2.01 -30.43
C THR A 107 7.27 2.26 -29.49
N THR A 108 7.24 1.70 -28.28
CA THR A 108 8.30 1.85 -27.29
C THR A 108 9.54 1.08 -27.73
N LYS A 109 10.63 1.81 -27.99
CA LYS A 109 11.94 1.22 -28.27
C LYS A 109 12.67 0.98 -26.94
N PHE A 110 12.82 -0.28 -26.55
CA PHE A 110 13.66 -0.66 -25.42
C PHE A 110 15.13 -0.39 -25.75
N ARG A 111 15.71 0.66 -25.14
CA ARG A 111 17.11 1.03 -25.35
C ARG A 111 18.08 0.37 -24.36
N ARG A 112 17.57 -0.15 -23.24
CA ARG A 112 18.39 -0.73 -22.18
C ARG A 112 17.60 -1.84 -21.47
N ILE A 113 18.13 -3.04 -21.45
CA ILE A 113 17.67 -4.09 -20.53
C ILE A 113 18.37 -3.79 -19.20
N PRO A 114 17.65 -3.54 -18.09
CA PRO A 114 18.31 -3.29 -16.81
C PRO A 114 19.14 -4.52 -16.42
N LEU A 115 20.45 -4.31 -16.23
CA LEU A 115 21.33 -5.29 -15.61
C LEU A 115 21.04 -5.25 -14.10
N VAL A 116 20.57 -6.34 -13.51
CA VAL A 116 20.43 -6.43 -12.04
C VAL A 116 21.84 -6.58 -11.46
N VAL A 117 22.42 -5.47 -11.03
CA VAL A 117 23.74 -5.45 -10.39
C VAL A 117 23.56 -5.26 -8.88
N HIS A 118 24.12 -6.17 -8.09
CA HIS A 118 24.21 -6.10 -6.62
C HIS A 118 22.94 -6.19 -5.76
N GLY A 119 21.78 -6.55 -6.33
CA GLY A 119 20.69 -7.27 -5.61
C GLY A 119 20.07 -6.61 -4.36
N VAL A 120 20.39 -5.36 -4.02
CA VAL A 120 19.82 -4.61 -2.88
C VAL A 120 19.32 -3.28 -3.41
N PHE A 121 18.01 -3.03 -3.28
CA PHE A 121 17.37 -1.79 -3.68
C PHE A 121 17.53 -0.75 -2.55
N ASP A 122 17.97 0.46 -2.89
CA ASP A 122 18.21 1.54 -1.94
C ASP A 122 16.94 2.36 -1.71
N GLU A 123 15.99 1.81 -0.94
CA GLU A 123 14.70 2.47 -0.67
C GLU A 123 14.83 3.85 0.01
N LYS A 124 15.95 4.14 0.69
CA LYS A 124 16.13 5.38 1.46
C LYS A 124 16.44 6.59 0.59
N ASN A 125 17.08 6.38 -0.56
CA ASN A 125 17.49 7.46 -1.45
C ASN A 125 16.59 7.57 -2.70
N GLU A 126 15.68 6.62 -2.90
CA GLU A 126 14.78 6.60 -4.05
C GLU A 126 13.52 7.42 -3.80
N ARG A 127 13.24 8.39 -4.68
CA ARG A 127 12.05 9.24 -4.58
C ARG A 127 10.75 8.53 -4.99
N CYS A 128 10.89 7.37 -5.62
CA CYS A 128 9.77 6.52 -6.01
C CYS A 128 10.09 5.06 -5.75
N VAL A 129 9.26 4.40 -4.96
CA VAL A 129 9.43 3.00 -4.56
C VAL A 129 8.24 2.17 -4.99
N VAL A 130 8.47 0.90 -5.30
CA VAL A 130 7.39 -0.04 -5.62
C VAL A 130 7.04 -0.84 -4.37
N ASP A 131 5.76 -0.86 -4.03
CA ASP A 131 5.18 -1.74 -3.03
C ASP A 131 4.63 -3.00 -3.72
N PHE A 132 5.13 -4.17 -3.29
CA PHE A 132 4.66 -5.48 -3.71
C PHE A 132 3.38 -5.83 -2.98
N ALA A 133 2.35 -5.07 -3.32
CA ALA A 133 1.10 -5.04 -2.61
C ALA A 133 0.33 -6.35 -2.73
N ASN A 134 -0.49 -6.61 -1.72
CA ASN A 134 -1.59 -7.53 -1.84
C ASN A 134 -2.72 -6.90 -2.66
N LYS A 135 -3.67 -7.73 -3.11
CA LYS A 135 -4.88 -7.27 -3.82
C LYS A 135 -5.63 -6.18 -3.06
N ARG A 136 -5.65 -6.27 -1.74
CA ARG A 136 -6.06 -5.17 -0.88
C ARG A 136 -4.81 -4.53 -0.30
N LEU A 137 -4.73 -3.22 -0.47
CA LEU A 137 -3.62 -2.43 0.04
C LEU A 137 -3.43 -2.57 1.56
N GLY A 138 -2.17 -2.64 1.97
CA GLY A 138 -1.70 -2.85 3.34
C GLY A 138 -1.50 -4.32 3.71
N GLY A 139 -1.94 -5.25 2.87
CA GLY A 139 -1.70 -6.68 3.09
C GLY A 139 -2.13 -7.14 4.47
N GLY A 140 -1.27 -7.90 5.14
CA GLY A 140 -1.49 -8.45 6.49
C GLY A 140 -0.86 -7.67 7.63
N TRP A 141 -0.68 -6.34 7.52
CA TRP A 141 0.21 -5.59 8.43
C TRP A 141 -0.26 -5.55 9.88
N LEU A 142 -1.58 -5.57 10.12
CA LEU A 142 -2.21 -5.76 11.43
C LEU A 142 -2.30 -7.24 11.86
N GLY A 143 -1.79 -8.15 11.03
CA GLY A 143 -1.91 -9.59 11.17
C GLY A 143 -0.58 -10.26 11.50
N TYR A 144 -0.15 -11.15 10.61
CA TYR A 144 1.01 -12.03 10.83
C TYR A 144 2.14 -11.81 9.82
N GLY A 145 1.83 -11.22 8.66
CA GLY A 145 2.81 -10.89 7.64
C GLY A 145 3.61 -9.66 8.08
N PHE A 146 4.92 -9.72 7.86
CA PHE A 146 5.82 -8.58 7.98
C PHE A 146 6.86 -8.63 6.84
N VAL A 147 6.37 -8.86 5.61
CA VAL A 147 7.18 -8.77 4.39
C VAL A 147 7.15 -7.32 3.88
N GLN A 148 7.46 -7.07 2.62
CA GLN A 148 7.74 -5.71 2.14
C GLN A 148 6.56 -4.72 2.32
N GLU A 149 5.34 -5.07 1.89
CA GLU A 149 4.15 -4.22 2.07
C GLU A 149 3.86 -3.98 3.56
N GLU A 150 3.77 -5.04 4.36
CA GLU A 150 3.37 -4.89 5.76
C GLU A 150 4.38 -4.09 6.57
N LYS A 151 5.66 -4.28 6.28
CA LYS A 151 6.74 -3.50 6.89
C LYS A 151 6.62 -2.03 6.50
N MET A 152 6.36 -1.71 5.23
CA MET A 152 6.17 -0.33 4.78
C MET A 152 5.00 0.35 5.50
N PHE A 153 3.87 -0.35 5.65
CA PHE A 153 2.68 0.18 6.31
C PHE A 153 2.85 0.33 7.83
N ALA A 154 3.64 -0.55 8.45
CA ALA A 154 4.02 -0.41 9.85
C ALA A 154 5.00 0.75 10.07
N GLU A 155 6.02 0.89 9.22
CA GLU A 155 7.02 1.96 9.33
C GLU A 155 6.48 3.34 8.93
N ARG A 156 5.48 3.40 8.05
CA ARG A 156 4.77 4.62 7.60
C ARG A 156 3.30 4.57 8.03
N PRO A 157 3.01 4.72 9.34
CA PRO A 157 1.70 4.49 9.93
C PRO A 157 0.56 5.37 9.38
N ASP A 158 0.84 6.47 8.69
CA ASP A 158 -0.20 7.23 7.98
C ASP A 158 -0.90 6.40 6.90
N PHE A 159 -0.15 5.62 6.11
CA PHE A 159 -0.72 4.68 5.14
C PHE A 159 -1.49 3.56 5.84
N GLY A 160 -0.92 3.03 6.93
CA GLY A 160 -1.57 2.05 7.80
C GLY A 160 -2.91 2.55 8.34
N ALA A 161 -2.93 3.73 8.94
CA ALA A 161 -4.10 4.36 9.54
C ALA A 161 -5.18 4.61 8.49
N LEU A 162 -4.82 5.06 7.29
CA LEU A 162 -5.77 5.26 6.20
C LEU A 162 -6.48 3.95 5.82
N CYS A 163 -5.71 2.87 5.61
CA CYS A 163 -6.27 1.57 5.25
C CYS A 163 -7.02 0.90 6.41
N ALA A 164 -6.57 1.05 7.65
CA ALA A 164 -7.23 0.51 8.83
C ALA A 164 -8.54 1.24 9.13
N ARG A 165 -8.59 2.57 9.01
CA ARG A 165 -9.81 3.36 9.12
C ARG A 165 -10.86 2.93 8.11
N SER A 166 -10.45 2.75 6.84
CA SER A 166 -11.35 2.29 5.78
C SER A 166 -11.98 0.93 6.06
N LEU A 167 -11.35 0.10 6.89
CA LEU A 167 -11.87 -1.20 7.28
C LEU A 167 -13.05 -1.07 8.23
N LEU A 168 -12.95 -0.12 9.17
CA LEU A 168 -13.99 0.16 10.17
C LEU A 168 -15.15 0.95 9.56
N GLU A 169 -14.86 1.78 8.56
CA GLU A 169 -15.85 2.60 7.85
C GLU A 169 -16.47 1.87 6.64
N MET A 170 -16.01 0.65 6.33
CA MET A 170 -16.48 -0.09 5.18
C MET A 170 -17.99 -0.40 5.31
N PRO A 171 -18.82 -0.07 4.31
CA PRO A 171 -20.20 -0.53 4.28
C PRO A 171 -20.28 -2.06 4.26
N GLY A 172 -21.17 -2.63 5.08
CA GLY A 172 -21.35 -4.08 5.17
C GLY A 172 -20.50 -4.74 6.26
N ASP A 173 -20.26 -6.05 6.13
CA ASP A 173 -19.48 -6.84 7.09
C ASP A 173 -18.07 -7.12 6.53
N PRO A 174 -17.03 -6.36 6.95
CA PRO A 174 -15.67 -6.55 6.47
C PRO A 174 -15.06 -7.92 6.78
N MET A 175 -15.62 -8.68 7.73
CA MET A 175 -15.16 -10.04 8.01
C MET A 175 -15.70 -11.05 7.00
N LYS A 176 -16.83 -10.76 6.34
CA LYS A 176 -17.44 -11.63 5.33
C LYS A 176 -17.00 -11.29 3.92
N GLU A 177 -16.82 -10.01 3.63
CA GLU A 177 -16.47 -9.51 2.28
C GLU A 177 -15.19 -8.67 2.30
N PRO A 178 -14.06 -9.22 2.77
CA PRO A 178 -12.84 -8.43 2.98
C PRO A 178 -12.21 -7.87 1.69
N LEU A 179 -12.57 -8.44 0.54
CA LEU A 179 -12.12 -7.96 -0.78
C LEU A 179 -12.99 -6.83 -1.34
N ALA A 180 -14.18 -6.56 -0.78
CA ALA A 180 -15.00 -5.42 -1.18
C ALA A 180 -14.41 -4.07 -0.72
N SER A 181 -13.31 -4.08 0.02
CA SER A 181 -12.62 -2.89 0.55
C SER A 181 -12.42 -1.79 -0.49
N PRO A 182 -12.57 -0.50 -0.11
CA PRO A 182 -12.23 0.64 -0.97
C PRO A 182 -10.80 0.59 -1.51
N PHE A 183 -9.90 -0.09 -0.79
CA PHE A 183 -8.49 -0.22 -1.12
C PHE A 183 -8.12 -1.51 -1.87
N SER A 184 -9.12 -2.27 -2.33
CA SER A 184 -8.89 -3.39 -3.25
C SER A 184 -8.60 -2.92 -4.67
N MET A 185 -7.73 -3.65 -5.38
CA MET A 185 -7.30 -3.36 -6.74
C MET A 185 -7.74 -4.42 -7.74
N HIS A 186 -8.29 -3.98 -8.87
CA HIS A 186 -8.51 -4.81 -10.07
C HIS A 186 -7.20 -4.99 -10.87
N PRO A 187 -7.12 -5.98 -11.78
CA PRO A 187 -5.89 -6.27 -12.54
C PRO A 187 -5.35 -5.12 -13.40
N ASP A 188 -6.17 -4.13 -13.72
CA ASP A 188 -5.87 -2.94 -14.52
C ASP A 188 -5.61 -1.68 -13.67
N GLU A 189 -5.60 -1.82 -12.34
CA GLU A 189 -5.51 -0.71 -11.40
C GLU A 189 -4.16 -0.63 -10.68
N ALA A 190 -3.80 0.54 -10.15
CA ALA A 190 -2.67 0.70 -9.25
C ALA A 190 -2.95 1.81 -8.23
N TRP A 191 -2.40 1.67 -7.03
CA TRP A 191 -2.42 2.74 -6.03
C TRP A 191 -1.12 3.54 -6.10
N VAL A 192 -1.23 4.86 -6.00
CA VAL A 192 -0.09 5.77 -5.78
C VAL A 192 -0.29 6.45 -4.43
N LEU A 193 0.67 6.28 -3.52
CA LEU A 193 0.62 6.80 -2.16
C LEU A 193 1.69 7.87 -1.94
N ARG A 194 1.35 8.93 -1.19
CA ARG A 194 2.23 10.07 -0.94
C ARG A 194 2.03 10.66 0.46
N GLY A 195 3.07 11.33 0.96
CA GLY A 195 3.00 12.21 2.12
C GLY A 195 3.02 11.51 3.49
N ALA A 196 3.54 10.29 3.57
CA ALA A 196 3.63 9.53 4.82
C ALA A 196 5.11 9.30 5.21
N PRO A 197 5.73 10.16 6.03
CA PRO A 197 7.10 9.96 6.48
C PRO A 197 7.25 8.68 7.32
N ALA A 198 8.48 8.19 7.43
CA ALA A 198 8.79 7.04 8.28
C ALA A 198 8.80 7.43 9.77
N TYR A 199 8.11 6.62 10.59
CA TYR A 199 8.07 6.72 12.05
C TYR A 199 8.92 5.66 12.75
N ALA A 200 9.28 4.61 12.02
CA ALA A 200 10.06 3.51 12.54
C ALA A 200 10.93 2.88 11.45
N GLU A 201 11.94 2.16 11.89
CA GLU A 201 12.74 1.23 11.10
C GLU A 201 12.75 -0.11 11.83
N CYS A 202 12.16 -1.11 11.20
CA CYS A 202 12.05 -2.48 11.68
C CYS A 202 13.19 -3.31 11.09
N HIS A 203 14.21 -3.65 11.87
CA HIS A 203 15.38 -4.37 11.37
C HIS A 203 15.17 -5.89 11.24
N TRP A 204 14.05 -6.32 10.65
CA TRP A 204 13.75 -7.72 10.30
C TRP A 204 12.88 -7.80 9.02
N TYR A 205 12.63 -9.03 8.56
CA TYR A 205 11.77 -9.34 7.42
C TYR A 205 11.10 -10.71 7.62
N GLY A 206 9.82 -10.84 7.27
CA GLY A 206 9.06 -12.08 7.44
C GLY A 206 8.36 -12.15 8.80
N ARG A 207 8.41 -13.28 9.50
CA ARG A 207 7.75 -13.41 10.80
C ARG A 207 8.43 -12.52 11.84
N THR A 208 7.66 -11.72 12.58
CA THR A 208 8.18 -10.89 13.68
C THR A 208 8.89 -11.77 14.72
N PRO A 209 10.19 -11.53 14.98
CA PRO A 209 10.97 -12.35 15.91
C PRO A 209 10.68 -11.98 17.36
N LYS A 210 11.06 -12.85 18.30
CA LYS A 210 10.84 -12.63 19.74
C LYS A 210 11.62 -11.42 20.28
N ASP A 211 12.71 -11.05 19.61
CA ASP A 211 13.55 -9.89 19.92
C ASP A 211 13.19 -8.65 19.10
N ALA A 212 11.99 -8.59 18.48
CA ALA A 212 11.63 -7.51 17.57
C ALA A 212 11.71 -6.11 18.19
N LEU A 213 11.34 -5.95 19.46
CA LEU A 213 11.41 -4.66 20.15
C LEU A 213 12.84 -4.12 20.28
N SER A 214 13.85 -4.97 20.48
CA SER A 214 15.25 -4.51 20.53
C SER A 214 15.80 -4.17 19.14
N ARG A 215 15.10 -4.60 18.08
CA ARG A 215 15.42 -4.36 16.67
C ARG A 215 14.52 -3.29 16.03
N LEU A 216 13.64 -2.69 16.82
CA LEU A 216 12.79 -1.57 16.41
C LEU A 216 13.52 -0.27 16.74
N LYS A 217 13.71 0.55 15.72
CA LYS A 217 14.22 1.92 15.88
C LYS A 217 13.08 2.89 15.59
N LEU A 218 12.71 3.70 16.57
CA LEU A 218 11.77 4.81 16.36
C LEU A 218 12.52 5.97 15.69
N LEU A 219 11.88 6.60 14.70
CA LEU A 219 12.45 7.66 13.89
C LEU A 219 11.73 8.99 14.15
N SER A 220 12.42 10.10 13.94
CA SER A 220 11.76 11.39 13.86
C SER A 220 11.12 11.52 12.47
N PRO A 221 9.78 11.66 12.34
CA PRO A 221 9.13 11.84 11.05
C PRO A 221 9.55 13.14 10.34
N LEU A 222 10.08 14.12 11.09
CA LEU A 222 10.60 15.37 10.52
C LEU A 222 11.81 15.12 9.61
N ASP A 223 12.59 14.07 9.88
CA ASP A 223 13.80 13.75 9.11
C ASP A 223 13.45 13.19 7.72
N ASP A 224 12.22 12.68 7.53
CA ASP A 224 11.74 12.07 6.29
C ASP A 224 10.59 12.85 5.62
N LEU A 225 10.19 14.00 6.17
CA LEU A 225 9.01 14.72 5.68
C LEU A 225 9.17 15.19 4.22
N GLU A 226 10.33 15.77 3.90
CA GLU A 226 10.62 16.27 2.55
C GLU A 226 11.14 15.18 1.59
N THR A 227 11.60 14.06 2.15
CA THR A 227 12.20 12.94 1.39
C THR A 227 11.29 11.74 1.25
N SER A 228 10.11 11.76 1.89
CA SER A 228 9.14 10.68 1.82
C SER A 228 8.88 10.28 0.36
N PRO A 229 9.07 9.01 0.00
CA PRO A 229 8.94 8.58 -1.38
C PRO A 229 7.48 8.60 -1.84
N THR A 230 7.29 8.73 -3.15
CA THR A 230 6.04 8.29 -3.79
C THR A 230 6.05 6.77 -3.88
N VAL A 231 5.02 6.12 -3.33
CA VAL A 231 4.89 4.66 -3.37
C VAL A 231 3.95 4.27 -4.50
N ILE A 232 4.38 3.34 -5.35
CA ILE A 232 3.55 2.68 -6.36
C ILE A 232 3.19 1.29 -5.83
N ALA A 233 1.95 1.11 -5.39
CA ALA A 233 1.45 -0.17 -4.93
C ALA A 233 0.77 -0.94 -6.07
N ILE A 234 1.36 -2.09 -6.40
CA ILE A 234 0.89 -2.99 -7.45
C ILE A 234 0.90 -4.43 -6.96
N ASP A 235 -0.21 -5.15 -7.12
CA ASP A 235 -0.27 -6.57 -6.82
C ASP A 235 0.24 -7.43 -7.97
N ALA A 236 1.02 -8.45 -7.63
CA ALA A 236 1.48 -9.44 -8.58
C ALA A 236 0.59 -10.70 -8.55
N ILE A 237 0.51 -11.39 -9.68
CA ILE A 237 -0.04 -12.74 -9.70
C ILE A 237 0.81 -13.66 -8.83
N LYS A 238 0.15 -14.49 -8.02
CA LYS A 238 0.84 -15.51 -7.23
C LYS A 238 1.56 -16.48 -8.18
N ALA A 239 2.86 -16.63 -7.98
CA ALA A 239 3.68 -17.36 -8.92
C ALA A 239 3.35 -18.84 -9.00
N ASP A 240 3.08 -19.30 -10.22
CA ASP A 240 2.97 -20.71 -10.60
C ASP A 240 3.55 -20.84 -12.02
N PHE A 241 4.89 -20.83 -12.10
CA PHE A 241 5.66 -20.73 -13.35
C PHE A 241 5.24 -21.72 -14.47
N PRO A 242 4.86 -22.99 -14.17
CA PRO A 242 4.34 -23.91 -15.18
C PRO A 242 3.02 -23.47 -15.84
N LYS A 243 2.32 -22.47 -15.29
CA LYS A 243 0.96 -22.06 -15.68
C LYS A 243 0.87 -20.63 -16.20
N TYR A 244 2.00 -19.94 -16.40
CA TYR A 244 1.93 -18.61 -16.98
C TYR A 244 1.48 -18.69 -18.45
N GLN A 245 0.38 -18.02 -18.74
CA GLN A 245 -0.15 -17.83 -20.08
C GLN A 245 0.12 -16.39 -20.50
N ARG A 246 -0.08 -16.08 -21.78
CA ARG A 246 0.15 -14.74 -22.32
C ARG A 246 -0.64 -13.68 -21.54
N GLU A 247 -1.85 -14.01 -21.14
CA GLU A 247 -2.78 -13.16 -20.40
C GLU A 247 -2.22 -12.78 -19.02
N HIS A 248 -1.49 -13.70 -18.38
CA HIS A 248 -0.80 -13.44 -17.12
C HIS A 248 0.32 -12.41 -17.29
N LEU A 249 1.08 -12.50 -18.39
CA LEU A 249 2.13 -11.53 -18.70
C LEU A 249 1.55 -10.16 -19.08
N GLU A 250 0.49 -10.13 -19.90
CA GLU A 250 -0.20 -8.90 -20.29
C GLU A 250 -0.79 -8.18 -19.07
N MET A 251 -1.38 -8.93 -18.13
CA MET A 251 -1.86 -8.38 -16.86
C MET A 251 -0.74 -7.69 -16.06
N MET A 252 0.40 -8.36 -15.88
CA MET A 252 1.53 -7.78 -15.14
C MET A 252 2.07 -6.51 -15.82
N LEU A 253 2.12 -6.51 -17.16
CA LEU A 253 2.54 -5.32 -17.93
C LEU A 253 1.55 -4.17 -17.79
N ILE A 254 0.24 -4.44 -17.87
CA ILE A 254 -0.81 -3.44 -17.67
C ILE A 254 -0.67 -2.81 -16.28
N LYS A 255 -0.59 -3.65 -15.24
CA LYS A 255 -0.51 -3.18 -13.85
C LYS A 255 0.73 -2.33 -13.59
N ALA A 256 1.89 -2.80 -14.04
CA ALA A 256 3.13 -2.04 -13.97
C ALA A 256 3.03 -0.72 -14.76
N TYR A 257 2.49 -0.75 -15.97
CA TYR A 257 2.30 0.45 -16.79
C TYR A 257 1.38 1.47 -16.10
N THR A 258 0.23 1.03 -15.59
CA THR A 258 -0.72 1.88 -14.85
C THR A 258 -0.01 2.58 -13.69
N GLY A 259 0.71 1.83 -12.85
CA GLY A 259 1.44 2.40 -11.71
C GLY A 259 2.56 3.37 -12.10
N PHE A 260 3.44 2.96 -13.01
CA PHE A 260 4.60 3.79 -13.43
C PHE A 260 4.21 5.05 -14.18
N VAL A 261 3.12 5.02 -14.96
CA VAL A 261 2.62 6.22 -15.62
C VAL A 261 1.92 7.14 -14.62
N ALA A 262 1.15 6.60 -13.68
CA ALA A 262 0.43 7.37 -12.68
C ALA A 262 1.35 8.14 -11.71
N ALA A 263 2.56 7.62 -11.46
CA ALA A 263 3.51 8.23 -10.54
C ALA A 263 4.34 9.37 -11.15
N LYS A 264 4.31 9.56 -12.48
CA LYS A 264 4.99 10.67 -13.17
C LYS A 264 4.33 12.01 -12.90
#